data_AF-A0A6I9N0U0-F1
#
_entry.id   AF-A0A6I9N0U0-F1
#
_cell.length_a   1.000
_cell.length_b   1.000
_cell.length_c   1.000
_cell.angle_alpha   90.00
_cell.angle_beta   90.00
_cell.angle_gamma   90.00
#
_symmetry.space_group_name_H-M   'P 1'
#
loop_
_entity.id
_entity.type
_entity.pdbx_description
1 polymer ?
#
loop_
_entity_poly.entity_id
_entity_poly.type
_entity_poly.pdbx_seq_one_letter_code
_entity_poly.pdbx_strand_id
1 'polypeptide(L)'
;MGRVISTGLNLVSTSSSARLDESLASAVRRTVELANSQEISPRERLHVKAMELFSHGNFPKACELWEDILIDHPTDMLALKFVQDAYFYMGAQLQLRDSVARVLPYWKPHMPLFSYLNGMYSFGLMECRLYDQAEKVAMEGLAMAPGDAWSVHSVAHVYEMTAQVDKGLKFMESREKDWQVSDVLASHNYWHWALCFIEKGQYEAALEIFDSQVFRRCKATGSMLEAVDASSMLYRLELEGKIRADMGIEPGVNLQHQMGRTIGVPMCQAMMEYDRGNYNRTVDLLLPIRYRLVNMGGSDAQRDVFNQLLIHAAMKSEDKHHQKLGRGLLVEREAMRPNSPMTDRLMQRALALHI
;
A
#
# COMPACT_ATOMS: atom_id res chain seq x y z
N MET A 1 12.09 5.41 26.06
CA MET A 1 11.94 5.00 24.64
C MET A 1 11.51 3.56 24.35
N GLY A 2 12.01 2.51 25.02
CA GLY A 2 11.69 1.11 24.64
C GLY A 2 10.19 0.79 24.50
N ARG A 3 9.34 1.31 25.41
CA ARG A 3 7.88 1.18 25.31
C ARG A 3 7.24 1.93 24.14
N VAL A 4 7.77 3.11 23.78
CA VAL A 4 7.32 3.86 22.60
C VAL A 4 7.60 3.05 21.35
N ILE A 5 8.78 2.43 21.25
CA ILE A 5 9.14 1.59 20.10
C ILE A 5 8.18 0.39 20.03
N SER A 6 8.07 -0.40 21.10
CA SER A 6 7.23 -1.60 21.11
C SER A 6 5.74 -1.29 20.89
N THR A 7 5.18 -0.31 21.61
CA THR A 7 3.76 0.04 21.51
C THR A 7 3.48 0.78 20.21
N GLY A 8 4.36 1.69 19.81
CA GLY A 8 4.28 2.44 18.57
C GLY A 8 4.35 1.53 17.34
N LEU A 9 5.25 0.54 17.31
CA LEU A 9 5.31 -0.42 16.20
C LEU A 9 4.02 -1.24 16.07
N ASN A 10 3.38 -1.63 17.18
CA ASN A 10 2.10 -2.35 17.13
C ASN A 10 0.93 -1.45 16.70
N LEU A 11 0.98 -0.16 17.05
CA LEU A 11 -0.02 0.81 16.58
C LEU A 11 0.15 1.09 15.08
N VAL A 12 1.38 1.42 14.68
CA VAL A 12 1.72 1.81 13.32
C VAL A 12 1.62 0.63 12.36
N SER A 13 1.83 -0.63 12.78
CA SER A 13 1.59 -1.80 11.91
C SER A 13 0.13 -1.92 11.45
N THR A 14 -0.81 -1.26 12.14
CA THR A 14 -2.26 -1.36 11.88
C THR A 14 -2.81 -2.79 11.91
N SER A 15 -2.10 -3.73 12.55
CA SER A 15 -2.60 -5.10 12.74
C SER A 15 -3.70 -5.16 13.81
N SER A 16 -3.73 -4.19 14.71
CA SER A 16 -4.71 -4.06 15.79
C SER A 16 -5.08 -2.58 15.99
N SER A 17 -6.05 -2.32 16.87
CA SER A 17 -6.47 -0.97 17.25
C SER A 17 -6.70 -0.90 18.74
N ALA A 18 -6.19 0.16 19.39
CA ALA A 18 -6.45 0.42 20.81
C ALA A 18 -7.96 0.57 21.14
N ARG A 19 -8.83 0.74 20.15
CA ARG A 19 -10.28 0.75 20.33
C ARG A 19 -10.88 -0.66 20.49
N LEU A 20 -10.30 -1.65 19.84
CA LEU A 20 -10.83 -3.03 19.78
C LEU A 20 -9.99 -4.02 20.59
N ASP A 21 -8.77 -3.64 20.94
CA ASP A 21 -7.80 -4.46 21.66
C ASP A 21 -7.41 -3.78 22.97
N GLU A 22 -7.96 -4.30 24.08
CA GLU A 22 -7.71 -3.78 25.42
C GLU A 22 -6.25 -3.97 25.87
N SER A 23 -5.56 -4.99 25.35
CA SER A 23 -4.14 -5.20 25.65
C SER A 23 -3.30 -4.06 25.07
N LEU A 24 -3.57 -3.68 23.81
CA LEU A 24 -2.92 -2.55 23.15
C LEU A 24 -3.32 -1.22 23.81
N ALA A 25 -4.60 -1.02 24.14
CA ALA A 25 -5.06 0.16 24.87
C ALA A 25 -4.34 0.32 26.22
N SER A 26 -4.20 -0.78 26.96
CA SER A 26 -3.46 -0.83 28.23
C SER A 26 -1.96 -0.59 28.04
N ALA A 27 -1.36 -1.05 26.94
CA ALA A 27 0.04 -0.77 26.62
C ALA A 27 0.28 0.73 26.37
N VAL A 28 -0.64 1.40 25.67
CA VAL A 28 -0.62 2.87 25.48
C VAL A 28 -0.69 3.58 26.83
N ARG A 29 -1.71 3.30 27.66
CA ARG A 29 -1.89 3.95 28.96
C ARG A 29 -0.66 3.80 29.85
N ARG A 30 -0.13 2.58 29.97
CA ARG A 30 1.09 2.31 30.75
C ARG A 30 2.32 3.06 30.24
N THR A 31 2.41 3.27 28.92
CA THR A 31 3.51 4.03 28.32
C THR A 31 3.41 5.51 28.68
N VAL A 32 2.21 6.09 28.64
CA VAL A 32 1.95 7.48 29.04
C VAL A 32 2.16 7.68 30.55
N GLU A 33 1.65 6.77 31.39
CA GLU A 33 1.85 6.80 32.85
C GLU A 33 3.33 6.77 33.22
N LEU A 34 4.10 5.87 32.60
CA LEU A 34 5.55 5.77 32.82
C LEU A 34 6.29 7.04 32.36
N ALA A 35 5.85 7.66 31.27
CA ALA A 35 6.43 8.92 30.79
C ALA A 35 6.17 10.08 31.75
N ASN A 36 5.03 10.07 32.44
CA ASN A 36 4.65 11.09 33.41
C ASN A 36 5.27 10.87 34.80
N SER A 37 5.68 9.64 35.13
CA SER A 37 6.27 9.31 36.44
C SER A 37 7.78 9.51 36.54
N GLN A 38 8.45 9.89 35.44
CA GLN A 38 9.89 10.10 35.39
C GLN A 38 10.26 11.35 34.60
N GLU A 39 11.46 11.85 34.81
CA GLU A 39 12.01 12.93 33.98
C GLU A 39 12.47 12.35 32.63
N ILE A 40 11.91 12.88 31.53
CA ILE A 40 12.25 12.50 30.15
C ILE A 40 12.56 13.74 29.34
N SER A 41 13.39 13.58 28.32
CA SER A 41 13.76 14.68 27.42
C SER A 41 12.56 15.23 26.62
N PRO A 42 12.64 16.48 26.12
CA PRO A 42 11.59 17.04 25.25
C PRO A 42 11.28 16.16 24.04
N ARG A 43 12.31 15.61 23.38
CA ARG A 43 12.19 14.68 22.24
C ARG A 43 11.41 13.42 22.60
N GLU A 44 11.71 12.79 23.74
CA GLU A 44 11.00 11.59 24.20
C GLU A 44 9.53 11.89 24.52
N ARG A 45 9.25 13.07 25.08
CA ARG A 45 7.88 13.51 25.38
C ARG A 45 7.05 13.71 24.12
N LEU A 46 7.64 14.26 23.05
CA LEU A 46 6.98 14.37 21.75
C LEU A 46 6.63 13.00 21.17
N HIS A 47 7.56 12.05 21.23
CA HIS A 47 7.34 10.66 20.79
C HIS A 47 6.18 9.98 21.52
N VAL A 48 6.11 10.12 22.85
CA VAL A 48 5.02 9.56 23.67
C VAL A 48 3.68 10.19 23.28
N LYS A 49 3.63 11.52 23.15
CA LYS A 49 2.40 12.26 22.81
C LYS A 49 1.93 11.95 21.39
N ALA A 50 2.84 11.83 20.42
CA ALA A 50 2.53 11.44 19.06
C ALA A 50 1.93 10.03 19.00
N MET A 51 2.55 9.07 19.70
CA MET A 51 2.05 7.69 19.82
C MET A 51 0.65 7.65 20.45
N GLU A 52 0.41 8.42 21.53
CA GLU A 52 -0.90 8.52 22.16
C GLU A 52 -1.94 9.10 21.21
N LEU A 53 -1.64 10.20 20.51
CA LEU A 53 -2.54 10.79 19.51
C LEU A 53 -2.85 9.81 18.38
N PHE A 54 -1.84 9.09 17.90
CA PHE A 54 -2.01 8.05 16.90
C PHE A 54 -2.96 6.95 17.37
N SER A 55 -2.83 6.48 18.62
CA SER A 55 -3.73 5.46 19.18
C SER A 55 -5.20 5.88 19.27
N HIS A 56 -5.46 7.18 19.33
CA HIS A 56 -6.80 7.77 19.30
C HIS A 56 -7.28 8.08 17.88
N GLY A 57 -6.53 7.68 16.85
CA GLY A 57 -6.85 7.93 15.44
C GLY A 57 -6.57 9.35 14.97
N ASN A 58 -5.87 10.17 15.77
CA ASN A 58 -5.51 11.54 15.40
C ASN A 58 -4.18 11.58 14.66
N PHE A 59 -4.15 10.97 13.46
CA PHE A 59 -2.96 10.88 12.63
C PHE A 59 -2.37 12.25 12.26
N PRO A 60 -3.15 13.29 11.89
CA PRO A 60 -2.59 14.59 11.55
C PRO A 60 -1.77 15.20 12.69
N LYS A 61 -2.31 15.22 13.92
CA LYS A 61 -1.57 15.77 15.08
C LYS A 61 -0.40 14.88 15.51
N ALA A 62 -0.50 13.57 15.34
CA ALA A 62 0.64 12.69 15.57
C ALA A 62 1.78 13.01 14.59
N CYS A 63 1.45 13.27 13.32
CA CYS A 63 2.44 13.65 12.31
C CYS A 63 3.11 14.99 12.63
N GLU A 64 2.33 16.01 13.02
CA GLU A 64 2.88 17.31 13.44
C GLU A 64 3.97 17.14 14.52
N LEU A 65 3.72 16.33 15.54
CA LEU A 65 4.68 16.11 16.61
C LEU A 65 5.92 15.30 16.19
N TRP A 66 5.78 14.34 15.27
CA TRP A 66 6.94 13.65 14.71
C TRP A 66 7.75 14.55 13.77
N GLU A 67 7.11 15.42 13.00
CA GLU A 67 7.78 16.44 12.19
C GLU A 67 8.52 17.45 13.07
N ASP A 68 7.93 17.88 14.19
CA ASP A 68 8.61 18.74 15.17
C ASP A 68 9.90 18.09 15.70
N ILE A 69 9.88 16.78 15.93
CA ILE A 69 11.11 16.04 16.28
C ILE A 69 12.15 16.12 15.16
N LEU A 70 11.74 15.99 13.91
CA LEU A 70 12.65 15.98 12.75
C LEU A 70 13.26 17.36 12.45
N ILE A 71 12.65 18.45 12.92
CA ILE A 71 13.23 19.80 12.84
C ILE A 71 14.51 19.87 13.70
N ASP A 72 14.43 19.43 14.96
CA ASP A 72 15.56 19.49 15.90
C ASP A 72 16.50 18.27 15.80
N HIS A 73 15.96 17.14 15.35
CA HIS A 73 16.63 15.84 15.28
C HIS A 73 16.39 15.16 13.93
N PRO A 74 16.93 15.69 12.81
CA PRO A 74 16.66 15.19 11.46
C PRO A 74 17.12 13.75 11.21
N THR A 75 17.98 13.21 12.07
CA THR A 75 18.44 11.80 12.02
C THR A 75 17.65 10.86 12.94
N ASP A 76 16.51 11.28 13.48
CA ASP A 76 15.60 10.40 14.22
C ASP A 76 14.83 9.47 13.28
N MET A 77 15.38 8.28 13.03
CA MET A 77 14.74 7.28 12.17
C MET A 77 13.36 6.82 12.68
N LEU A 78 13.15 6.79 14.01
CA LEU A 78 11.87 6.34 14.55
C LEU A 78 10.78 7.35 14.23
N ALA A 79 11.06 8.65 14.45
CA ALA A 79 10.12 9.72 14.11
C ALA A 79 9.85 9.72 12.60
N LEU A 80 10.90 9.60 11.79
CA LEU A 80 10.78 9.57 10.34
C LEU A 80 9.96 8.39 9.83
N LYS A 81 10.18 7.18 10.37
CA LYS A 81 9.42 6.01 9.95
C LYS A 81 7.96 6.09 10.35
N PHE A 82 7.68 6.54 11.58
CA PHE A 82 6.31 6.64 12.07
C PHE A 82 5.51 7.73 11.33
N VAL A 83 6.13 8.88 11.05
CA VAL A 83 5.46 9.93 10.25
C VAL A 83 5.25 9.47 8.81
N GLN A 84 6.21 8.77 8.21
CA GLN A 84 6.07 8.25 6.86
C GLN A 84 4.89 7.26 6.76
N ASP A 85 4.78 6.31 7.70
CA ASP A 85 3.68 5.34 7.72
C ASP A 85 2.33 6.03 7.95
N ALA A 86 2.29 7.02 8.85
CA ALA A 86 1.08 7.80 9.07
C ALA A 86 0.64 8.57 7.81
N TYR A 87 1.58 9.17 7.06
CA TYR A 87 1.26 9.80 5.78
C TYR A 87 0.79 8.80 4.72
N PHE A 88 1.38 7.60 4.70
CA PHE A 88 0.91 6.51 3.84
C PHE A 88 -0.54 6.12 4.15
N TYR A 89 -0.91 6.00 5.43
CA TYR A 89 -2.28 5.67 5.83
C TYR A 89 -3.30 6.78 5.53
N MET A 90 -2.87 8.04 5.46
CA MET A 90 -3.73 9.17 5.12
C MET A 90 -3.79 9.48 3.62
N GLY A 91 -2.99 8.80 2.79
CA GLY A 91 -2.85 9.13 1.37
C GLY A 91 -2.11 10.44 1.09
N ALA A 92 -1.32 10.92 2.05
CA ALA A 92 -0.59 12.18 1.96
C ALA A 92 0.72 12.02 1.15
N GLN A 93 0.60 11.72 -0.15
CA GLN A 93 1.71 11.34 -1.03
C GLN A 93 2.84 12.39 -1.09
N LEU A 94 2.50 13.68 -1.12
CA LEU A 94 3.50 14.75 -1.12
C LEU A 94 4.30 14.76 0.18
N GLN A 95 3.62 14.65 1.32
CA GLN A 95 4.26 14.62 2.62
C GLN A 95 5.07 13.34 2.84
N LEU A 96 4.60 12.20 2.31
CA LEU A 96 5.33 10.92 2.29
C LEU A 96 6.72 11.07 1.65
N ARG A 97 6.80 11.81 0.54
CA ARG A 97 8.07 12.15 -0.13
C ARG A 97 8.84 13.23 0.62
N ASP A 98 8.17 14.34 0.91
CA ASP A 98 8.83 15.58 1.34
C ASP A 98 9.37 15.49 2.77
N SER A 99 8.76 14.68 3.65
CA SER A 99 9.28 14.42 5.00
C SER A 99 10.67 13.79 4.95
N VAL A 100 10.84 12.77 4.11
CA VAL A 100 12.14 12.14 3.89
C VAL A 100 13.10 13.11 3.20
N ALA A 101 12.63 13.81 2.16
CA ALA A 101 13.46 14.76 1.41
C ALA A 101 14.05 15.87 2.29
N ARG A 102 13.27 16.40 3.25
CA ARG A 102 13.71 17.45 4.18
C ARG A 102 14.90 17.03 5.04
N VAL A 103 14.95 15.76 5.45
CA VAL A 103 16.01 15.27 6.33
C VAL A 103 17.24 14.77 5.58
N LEU A 104 17.12 14.37 4.30
CA LEU A 104 18.22 13.80 3.50
C LEU A 104 19.58 14.54 3.64
N PRO A 105 19.68 15.89 3.61
CA PRO A 105 20.97 16.58 3.72
C PRO A 105 21.75 16.29 5.01
N TYR A 106 21.04 15.93 6.09
CA TYR A 106 21.60 15.63 7.41
C TYR A 106 22.09 14.18 7.53
N TRP A 107 21.66 13.30 6.64
CA TRP A 107 22.05 11.90 6.61
C TRP A 107 23.30 11.70 5.73
N LYS A 108 24.22 10.83 6.16
CA LYS A 108 25.46 10.51 5.43
C LYS A 108 25.55 9.02 5.12
N PRO A 109 26.23 8.61 4.04
CA PRO A 109 26.29 7.20 3.63
C PRO A 109 26.82 6.22 4.68
N HIS A 110 27.69 6.67 5.59
CA HIS A 110 28.25 5.84 6.66
C HIS A 110 27.32 5.74 7.89
N MET A 111 26.24 6.53 7.95
CA MET A 111 25.31 6.46 9.06
C MET A 111 24.51 5.16 9.00
N PRO A 112 24.26 4.51 10.15
CA PRO A 112 23.37 3.36 10.20
C PRO A 112 22.03 3.70 9.57
N LEU A 113 21.45 2.72 8.87
CA LEU A 113 20.13 2.82 8.23
C LEU A 113 20.02 3.78 7.02
N PHE A 114 21.14 4.34 6.53
CA PHE A 114 21.13 5.21 5.35
C PHE A 114 20.52 4.53 4.11
N SER A 115 20.78 3.24 3.89
CA SER A 115 20.18 2.49 2.78
C SER A 115 18.64 2.44 2.87
N TYR A 116 18.10 2.24 4.07
CA TYR A 116 16.65 2.23 4.29
C TYR A 116 16.03 3.61 4.06
N LEU A 117 16.75 4.69 4.38
CA LEU A 117 16.34 6.06 4.05
C LEU A 117 16.19 6.24 2.53
N ASN A 118 17.09 5.65 1.72
CA ASN A 118 16.95 5.66 0.26
C ASN A 118 15.68 4.91 -0.17
N GLY A 119 15.42 3.73 0.39
CA GLY A 119 14.18 3.00 0.13
C GLY A 119 12.93 3.82 0.49
N MET A 120 12.94 4.50 1.64
CA MET A 120 11.87 5.39 2.09
C MET A 120 11.66 6.54 1.10
N TYR A 121 12.73 7.20 0.67
CA TYR A 121 12.66 8.32 -0.26
C TYR A 121 12.21 7.88 -1.66
N SER A 122 12.77 6.77 -2.15
CA SER A 122 12.37 6.14 -3.41
C SER A 122 10.87 5.84 -3.44
N PHE A 123 10.34 5.27 -2.36
CA PHE A 123 8.91 4.97 -2.28
C PHE A 123 8.05 6.25 -2.35
N GLY A 124 8.45 7.31 -1.64
CA GLY A 124 7.78 8.62 -1.73
C GLY A 124 7.87 9.25 -3.13
N LEU A 125 9.00 9.13 -3.81
CA LEU A 125 9.17 9.56 -5.21
C LEU A 125 8.23 8.80 -6.14
N MET A 126 8.13 7.47 -5.98
CA MET A 126 7.29 6.60 -6.78
C MET A 126 5.79 6.93 -6.61
N GLU A 127 5.33 7.12 -5.38
CA GLU A 127 3.94 7.56 -5.12
C GLU A 127 3.65 8.97 -5.68
N CYS A 128 4.69 9.79 -5.87
CA CYS A 128 4.60 11.07 -6.57
C CYS A 128 4.82 10.96 -8.09
N ARG A 129 4.84 9.74 -8.65
CA ARG A 129 5.04 9.44 -10.08
C ARG A 129 6.38 9.90 -10.66
N LEU A 130 7.39 10.08 -9.80
CA LEU A 130 8.77 10.38 -10.19
C LEU A 130 9.56 9.08 -10.36
N TYR A 131 9.10 8.22 -11.26
CA TYR A 131 9.52 6.82 -11.38
C TYR A 131 11.02 6.65 -11.66
N ASP A 132 11.58 7.42 -12.60
CA ASP A 132 13.01 7.34 -12.93
C ASP A 132 13.91 7.69 -11.74
N GLN A 133 13.49 8.69 -10.95
CA GLN A 133 14.23 9.09 -9.75
C GLN A 133 14.08 8.05 -8.64
N ALA A 134 12.88 7.50 -8.46
CA ALA A 134 12.63 6.43 -7.51
C ALA A 134 13.52 5.21 -7.78
N GLU A 135 13.48 4.67 -9.01
CA GLU A 135 14.30 3.53 -9.41
C GLU A 135 15.78 3.78 -9.12
N LYS A 136 16.31 4.95 -9.52
CA LYS A 136 17.70 5.32 -9.27
C LYS A 136 18.04 5.29 -7.78
N VAL A 137 17.26 5.96 -6.94
CA VAL A 137 17.52 6.07 -5.50
C VAL A 137 17.45 4.70 -4.82
N ALA A 138 16.45 3.87 -5.14
CA ALA A 138 16.37 2.53 -4.57
C ALA A 138 17.54 1.64 -5.02
N MET A 139 17.95 1.71 -6.29
CA MET A 139 19.10 0.94 -6.78
C MET A 139 20.42 1.38 -6.10
N GLU A 140 20.59 2.67 -5.80
CA GLU A 140 21.70 3.15 -4.96
C GLU A 140 21.64 2.56 -3.55
N GLY A 141 20.46 2.52 -2.92
CA GLY A 141 20.23 1.84 -1.64
C GLY A 141 20.59 0.35 -1.66
N LEU A 142 20.14 -0.37 -2.70
CA LEU A 142 20.41 -1.81 -2.88
C LEU A 142 21.88 -2.12 -3.16
N ALA A 143 22.62 -1.20 -3.80
CA ALA A 143 24.06 -1.35 -3.98
C ALA A 143 24.81 -1.33 -2.63
N MET A 144 24.26 -0.66 -1.61
CA MET A 144 24.82 -0.62 -0.25
C MET A 144 24.30 -1.77 0.63
N ALA A 145 23.00 -2.07 0.55
CA ALA A 145 22.35 -3.10 1.34
C ALA A 145 21.44 -3.95 0.45
N PRO A 146 21.97 -5.03 -0.17
CA PRO A 146 21.21 -5.88 -1.08
C PRO A 146 19.91 -6.44 -0.47
N GLY A 147 19.93 -6.74 0.84
CA GLY A 147 18.80 -7.29 1.60
C GLY A 147 17.76 -6.26 2.06
N ASP A 148 17.84 -5.00 1.62
CA ASP A 148 16.80 -4.02 1.91
C ASP A 148 15.52 -4.32 1.09
N ALA A 149 14.63 -5.10 1.69
CA ALA A 149 13.36 -5.48 1.09
C ALA A 149 12.46 -4.27 0.77
N TRP A 150 12.63 -3.13 1.44
CA TRP A 150 11.85 -1.92 1.17
C TRP A 150 12.31 -1.22 -0.12
N SER A 151 13.62 -1.20 -0.37
CA SER A 151 14.14 -0.73 -1.65
C SER A 151 13.73 -1.65 -2.81
N VAL A 152 13.75 -2.99 -2.62
CA VAL A 152 13.20 -3.94 -3.61
C VAL A 152 11.74 -3.66 -3.87
N HIS A 153 10.93 -3.49 -2.81
CA HIS A 153 9.52 -3.15 -2.89
C HIS A 153 9.27 -1.88 -3.73
N SER A 154 10.05 -0.82 -3.49
CA SER A 154 9.90 0.42 -4.25
C SER A 154 10.24 0.24 -5.74
N VAL A 155 11.23 -0.55 -6.10
CA VAL A 155 11.57 -0.84 -7.51
C VAL A 155 10.49 -1.70 -8.17
N ALA A 156 9.95 -2.69 -7.45
CA ALA A 156 8.84 -3.51 -7.93
C ALA A 156 7.63 -2.64 -8.29
N HIS A 157 7.31 -1.68 -7.43
CA HIS A 157 6.31 -0.66 -7.68
C HIS A 157 6.58 0.18 -8.93
N VAL A 158 7.82 0.64 -9.13
CA VAL A 158 8.16 1.42 -10.33
C VAL A 158 7.86 0.61 -11.60
N TYR A 159 8.29 -0.66 -11.64
CA TYR A 159 8.04 -1.50 -12.80
C TYR A 159 6.57 -1.85 -13.01
N GLU A 160 5.81 -2.06 -11.92
CA GLU A 160 4.37 -2.28 -11.99
C GLU A 160 3.66 -1.03 -12.53
N MET A 161 3.88 0.13 -11.91
CA MET A 161 3.22 1.39 -12.27
C MET A 161 3.55 1.89 -13.68
N THR A 162 4.75 1.58 -14.18
CA THR A 162 5.18 1.95 -15.55
C THR A 162 4.92 0.84 -16.58
N ALA A 163 4.31 -0.28 -16.17
CA ALA A 163 4.07 -1.45 -17.00
C ALA A 163 5.34 -2.02 -17.66
N GLN A 164 6.50 -1.89 -17.00
CA GLN A 164 7.77 -2.48 -17.44
C GLN A 164 7.87 -3.95 -16.97
N VAL A 165 6.92 -4.78 -17.42
CA VAL A 165 6.67 -6.12 -16.89
C VAL A 165 7.90 -7.03 -16.94
N ASP A 166 8.60 -7.08 -18.08
CA ASP A 166 9.77 -7.95 -18.24
C ASP A 166 10.95 -7.53 -17.34
N LYS A 167 11.11 -6.22 -17.10
CA LYS A 167 12.09 -5.73 -16.12
C LYS A 167 11.69 -6.13 -14.71
N GLY A 168 10.41 -5.99 -14.37
CA GLY A 168 9.84 -6.39 -13.08
C GLY A 168 10.10 -7.86 -12.77
N LEU A 169 9.71 -8.76 -13.68
CA LEU A 169 9.91 -10.20 -13.53
C LEU A 169 11.38 -10.56 -13.31
N LYS A 170 12.27 -10.05 -14.18
CA LYS A 170 13.71 -10.31 -14.08
C LYS A 170 14.31 -9.77 -12.79
N PHE A 171 13.89 -8.57 -12.37
CA PHE A 171 14.37 -7.93 -11.16
C PHE A 171 13.99 -8.74 -9.92
N MET A 172 12.71 -9.11 -9.78
CA MET A 172 12.23 -9.87 -8.62
C MET A 172 12.92 -11.22 -8.52
N GLU A 173 13.02 -11.95 -9.63
CA GLU A 173 13.69 -13.25 -9.71
C GLU A 173 15.18 -13.16 -9.33
N SER A 174 15.91 -12.20 -9.91
CA SER A 174 17.36 -12.09 -9.71
C SER A 174 17.77 -11.77 -8.26
N ARG A 175 16.83 -11.28 -7.45
CA ARG A 175 17.09 -10.81 -6.08
C ARG A 175 16.29 -11.56 -5.02
N GLU A 176 15.54 -12.61 -5.38
CA GLU A 176 14.65 -13.32 -4.46
C GLU A 176 15.33 -13.68 -3.14
N LYS A 177 16.57 -14.19 -3.20
CA LYS A 177 17.35 -14.57 -2.02
C LYS A 177 17.63 -13.42 -1.06
N ASP A 178 17.67 -12.19 -1.56
CA ASP A 178 17.99 -11.00 -0.77
C ASP A 178 16.78 -10.53 0.05
N TRP A 179 15.57 -10.65 -0.49
CA TRP A 179 14.36 -10.08 0.12
C TRP A 179 13.38 -11.12 0.70
N GLN A 180 13.45 -12.39 0.31
CA GLN A 180 12.53 -13.44 0.79
C GLN A 180 12.62 -13.71 2.30
N VAL A 181 13.75 -13.32 2.91
CA VAL A 181 14.04 -13.47 4.34
C VAL A 181 13.42 -12.38 5.20
N SER A 182 12.88 -11.31 4.59
CA SER A 182 12.23 -10.23 5.32
C SER A 182 10.91 -10.72 5.91
N ASP A 183 10.71 -10.50 7.21
CA ASP A 183 9.49 -10.94 7.92
C ASP A 183 8.21 -10.30 7.33
N VAL A 184 8.18 -8.97 7.23
CA VAL A 184 6.94 -8.24 6.86
C VAL A 184 6.78 -8.10 5.35
N LEU A 185 7.84 -7.70 4.64
CA LEU A 185 7.74 -7.35 3.21
C LEU A 185 7.90 -8.51 2.24
N ALA A 186 8.35 -9.70 2.65
CA ALA A 186 8.56 -10.79 1.69
C ALA A 186 7.25 -11.19 1.00
N SER A 187 6.16 -11.33 1.76
CA SER A 187 4.85 -11.66 1.18
C SER A 187 4.38 -10.59 0.19
N HIS A 188 4.55 -9.32 0.54
CA HIS A 188 4.15 -8.19 -0.29
C HIS A 188 5.00 -8.08 -1.57
N ASN A 189 6.29 -8.40 -1.51
CA ASN A 189 7.15 -8.48 -2.69
C ASN A 189 6.76 -9.64 -3.62
N TYR A 190 6.37 -10.80 -3.06
CA TYR A 190 5.77 -11.88 -3.87
C TYR A 190 4.45 -11.45 -4.51
N TRP A 191 3.62 -10.67 -3.82
CA TRP A 191 2.40 -10.10 -4.39
C TRP A 191 2.70 -9.22 -5.62
N HIS A 192 3.66 -8.30 -5.54
CA HIS A 192 4.11 -7.50 -6.70
C HIS A 192 4.62 -8.37 -7.86
N TRP A 193 5.38 -9.41 -7.55
CA TRP A 193 5.86 -10.35 -8.56
C TRP A 193 4.70 -11.07 -9.24
N ALA A 194 3.71 -11.53 -8.48
CA ALA A 194 2.50 -12.12 -9.02
C ALA A 194 1.69 -11.13 -9.88
N LEU A 195 1.62 -9.85 -9.49
CA LEU A 195 0.98 -8.82 -10.31
C LEU A 195 1.65 -8.69 -11.68
N CYS A 196 2.97 -8.79 -11.77
CA CYS A 196 3.66 -8.77 -13.07
C CYS A 196 3.22 -9.94 -13.97
N PHE A 197 3.01 -11.14 -13.40
CA PHE A 197 2.48 -12.28 -14.14
C PHE A 197 1.03 -12.07 -14.58
N ILE A 198 0.16 -11.53 -13.72
CA ILE A 198 -1.23 -11.19 -14.07
C ILE A 198 -1.26 -10.14 -15.18
N GLU A 199 -0.44 -9.10 -15.07
CA GLU A 199 -0.28 -8.04 -16.07
C GLU A 199 0.13 -8.64 -17.43
N LYS A 200 1.06 -9.59 -17.45
CA LYS A 200 1.49 -10.32 -18.66
C LYS A 200 0.46 -11.32 -19.20
N GLY A 201 -0.53 -11.71 -18.40
CA GLY A 201 -1.49 -12.77 -18.73
C GLY A 201 -0.97 -14.19 -18.50
N GLN A 202 0.09 -14.35 -17.69
CA GLN A 202 0.67 -15.64 -17.29
C GLN A 202 0.07 -16.10 -15.95
N TYR A 203 -1.20 -16.49 -15.97
CA TYR A 203 -2.00 -16.67 -14.76
C TYR A 203 -1.59 -17.89 -13.91
N GLU A 204 -1.11 -18.95 -14.54
CA GLU A 204 -0.63 -20.16 -13.87
C GLU A 204 0.60 -19.86 -13.00
N ALA A 205 1.54 -19.07 -13.52
CA ALA A 205 2.71 -18.62 -12.77
C ALA A 205 2.33 -17.69 -11.60
N ALA A 206 1.31 -16.85 -11.79
CA ALA A 206 0.76 -16.05 -10.71
C ALA A 206 0.18 -16.97 -9.61
N LEU A 207 -0.69 -17.92 -9.96
CA LEU A 207 -1.28 -18.86 -9.00
C LEU A 207 -0.24 -19.71 -8.26
N GLU A 208 0.85 -20.10 -8.92
CA GLU A 208 1.97 -20.79 -8.27
C GLU A 208 2.61 -19.94 -7.16
N ILE A 209 2.84 -18.64 -7.39
CA ILE A 209 3.31 -17.71 -6.35
C ILE A 209 2.26 -17.55 -5.23
N PHE A 210 0.98 -17.49 -5.59
CA PHE A 210 -0.09 -17.40 -4.60
C PHE A 210 -0.04 -18.58 -3.63
N ASP A 211 -0.05 -19.81 -4.15
CA ASP A 211 -0.11 -21.02 -3.34
C ASP A 211 1.18 -21.23 -2.54
N SER A 212 2.34 -21.06 -3.17
CA SER A 212 3.63 -21.36 -2.54
C SER A 212 4.08 -20.31 -1.52
N GLN A 213 3.70 -19.05 -1.70
CA GLN A 213 4.19 -17.92 -0.91
C GLN A 213 3.08 -17.14 -0.24
N VAL A 214 2.21 -16.47 -1.00
CA VAL A 214 1.26 -15.47 -0.46
C VAL A 214 0.25 -16.13 0.50
N PHE A 215 -0.43 -17.18 0.05
CA PHE A 215 -1.42 -17.91 0.85
C PHE A 215 -0.77 -18.63 2.03
N ARG A 216 0.39 -19.26 1.82
CA ARG A 216 1.14 -19.94 2.88
C ARG A 216 1.49 -18.99 4.02
N ARG A 217 1.98 -17.79 3.71
CA ARG A 217 2.36 -16.76 4.68
C ARG A 217 1.14 -16.16 5.38
N CYS A 218 0.10 -15.81 4.61
CA CYS A 218 -1.19 -15.37 5.13
C CYS A 218 -1.77 -16.38 6.14
N LYS A 219 -1.71 -17.68 5.86
CA LYS A 219 -2.19 -18.72 6.79
C LYS A 219 -1.32 -18.84 8.04
N ALA A 220 -0.02 -18.56 7.94
CA ALA A 220 0.91 -18.68 9.05
C ALA A 220 0.78 -17.53 10.06
N THR A 221 0.64 -16.29 9.58
CA THR A 221 0.61 -15.10 10.47
C THR A 221 -0.77 -14.48 10.62
N GLY A 222 -1.62 -14.57 9.59
CA GLY A 222 -2.93 -13.90 9.56
C GLY A 222 -2.84 -12.38 9.56
N SER A 223 -1.68 -11.79 9.21
CA SER A 223 -1.52 -10.35 9.21
C SER A 223 -2.44 -9.68 8.18
N MET A 224 -2.91 -8.47 8.50
CA MET A 224 -3.83 -7.73 7.63
C MET A 224 -3.23 -7.46 6.24
N LEU A 225 -1.94 -7.16 6.16
CA LEU A 225 -1.26 -6.91 4.88
C LEU A 225 -1.30 -8.16 3.98
N GLU A 226 -0.98 -9.33 4.53
CA GLU A 226 -1.01 -10.58 3.78
C GLU A 226 -2.43 -10.98 3.35
N ALA A 227 -3.42 -10.72 4.20
CA ALA A 227 -4.83 -10.95 3.87
C ALA A 227 -5.30 -10.02 2.72
N VAL A 228 -4.87 -8.75 2.74
CA VAL A 228 -5.16 -7.78 1.67
C VAL A 228 -4.46 -8.16 0.37
N ASP A 229 -3.20 -8.58 0.43
CA ASP A 229 -2.43 -9.03 -0.74
C ASP A 229 -3.09 -10.26 -1.39
N ALA A 230 -3.43 -11.27 -0.57
CA ALA A 230 -4.11 -12.47 -1.03
C ALA A 230 -5.47 -12.15 -1.67
N SER A 231 -6.29 -11.35 -0.99
CA SER A 231 -7.62 -10.94 -1.48
C SER A 231 -7.51 -10.12 -2.77
N SER A 232 -6.57 -9.17 -2.83
CA SER A 232 -6.34 -8.37 -4.03
C SER A 232 -5.94 -9.22 -5.22
N MET A 233 -5.09 -10.22 -5.01
CA MET A 233 -4.62 -11.09 -6.08
C MET A 233 -5.74 -11.98 -6.64
N LEU A 234 -6.51 -12.64 -5.77
CA LEU A 234 -7.65 -13.45 -6.17
C LEU A 234 -8.68 -12.60 -6.93
N TYR A 235 -9.00 -11.41 -6.42
CA TYR A 235 -9.98 -10.55 -7.06
C TYR A 235 -9.53 -10.07 -8.45
N ARG A 236 -8.24 -9.77 -8.64
CA ARG A 236 -7.68 -9.41 -9.96
C ARG A 236 -7.76 -10.59 -10.95
N LEU A 237 -7.49 -11.82 -10.49
CA LEU A 237 -7.63 -13.02 -11.31
C LEU A 237 -9.10 -13.30 -11.70
N GLU A 238 -10.04 -13.01 -10.80
CA GLU A 238 -11.47 -13.09 -11.06
C GLU A 238 -11.93 -12.05 -12.08
N LEU A 239 -11.45 -10.80 -11.98
CA LEU A 239 -11.72 -9.75 -12.97
C LEU A 239 -11.23 -10.17 -14.36
N GLU A 240 -10.08 -10.84 -14.44
CA GLU A 240 -9.55 -11.43 -15.67
C GLU A 240 -10.31 -12.68 -16.16
N GLY A 241 -11.32 -13.14 -15.42
CA GLY A 241 -12.17 -14.28 -15.75
C GLY A 241 -11.46 -15.63 -15.60
N LYS A 242 -10.40 -15.71 -14.77
CA LYS A 242 -9.55 -16.89 -14.64
C LYS A 242 -9.95 -17.80 -13.48
N ILE A 243 -10.54 -17.21 -12.44
CA ILE A 243 -11.08 -17.94 -11.31
C ILE A 243 -12.48 -17.43 -10.97
N ARG A 244 -13.24 -18.21 -10.20
CA ARG A 244 -14.36 -17.71 -9.40
C ARG A 244 -13.93 -17.84 -7.95
N ALA A 245 -13.66 -16.73 -7.29
CA ALA A 245 -13.29 -16.76 -5.89
C ALA A 245 -14.56 -16.96 -5.06
N ASP A 246 -14.70 -18.12 -4.41
CA ASP A 246 -15.63 -18.25 -3.29
C ASP A 246 -14.94 -17.57 -2.10
N MET A 247 -15.10 -16.25 -1.98
CA MET A 247 -14.39 -15.46 -0.97
C MET A 247 -14.96 -15.72 0.43
N GLY A 248 -14.65 -16.89 0.99
CA GLY A 248 -14.85 -17.24 2.40
C GLY A 248 -13.87 -16.52 3.34
N ILE A 249 -13.50 -15.28 3.04
CA ILE A 249 -12.62 -14.47 3.86
C ILE A 249 -13.52 -13.53 4.68
N GLU A 250 -13.68 -13.83 5.97
CA GLU A 250 -14.29 -12.87 6.88
C GLU A 250 -13.45 -11.59 6.90
N PRO A 251 -14.03 -10.40 6.66
CA PRO A 251 -13.28 -9.16 6.72
C PRO A 251 -12.69 -8.99 8.12
N GLY A 252 -11.36 -9.02 8.20
CA GLY A 252 -10.65 -8.61 9.41
C GLY A 252 -11.10 -7.21 9.79
N VAL A 253 -11.58 -7.03 11.01
CA VAL A 253 -12.13 -5.75 11.47
C VAL A 253 -10.99 -4.79 11.74
N ASN A 254 -10.58 -4.01 10.74
CA ASN A 254 -9.85 -2.78 10.99
C ASN A 254 -10.55 -1.58 10.33
N LEU A 255 -11.07 -0.70 11.18
CA LEU A 255 -11.86 0.45 10.78
C LEU A 255 -11.09 1.72 11.14
N GLN A 256 -10.41 2.31 10.14
CA GLN A 256 -10.09 3.74 10.15
C GLN A 256 -11.41 4.52 10.10
N HIS A 257 -11.98 4.76 11.29
CA HIS A 257 -13.38 5.10 11.48
C HIS A 257 -13.64 6.60 11.34
N GLN A 258 -13.67 7.03 10.07
CA GLN A 258 -14.41 8.19 9.51
C GLN A 258 -14.35 8.09 7.97
N MET A 259 -13.19 7.65 7.45
CA MET A 259 -12.96 7.37 6.03
C MET A 259 -13.59 6.05 5.60
N GLY A 260 -13.59 5.03 6.47
CA GLY A 260 -14.25 3.76 6.22
C GLY A 260 -15.75 3.88 5.87
N ARG A 261 -16.47 4.87 6.41
CA ARG A 261 -17.91 5.07 6.10
C ARG A 261 -18.15 5.76 4.76
N THR A 262 -17.25 6.64 4.34
CA THR A 262 -17.44 7.49 3.15
C THR A 262 -16.78 6.93 1.89
N ILE A 263 -15.73 6.12 2.07
CA ILE A 263 -14.97 5.48 0.99
C ILE A 263 -15.08 3.95 1.11
N GLY A 264 -14.73 3.39 2.28
CA GLY A 264 -14.67 1.94 2.47
C GLY A 264 -16.01 1.20 2.26
N VAL A 265 -17.10 1.70 2.84
CA VAL A 265 -18.44 1.08 2.72
C VAL A 265 -18.91 1.07 1.26
N PRO A 266 -18.89 2.19 0.51
CA PRO A 266 -19.21 2.15 -0.92
C PRO A 266 -18.33 1.20 -1.73
N MET A 267 -17.04 1.06 -1.40
CA MET A 267 -16.14 0.11 -2.07
C MET A 267 -16.56 -1.35 -1.83
N CYS A 268 -16.76 -1.73 -0.57
CA CYS A 268 -17.21 -3.09 -0.24
C CYS A 268 -18.58 -3.38 -0.87
N GLN A 269 -19.52 -2.42 -0.82
CA GLN A 269 -20.81 -2.55 -1.48
C GLN A 269 -20.66 -2.73 -2.99
N ALA A 270 -19.80 -1.96 -3.65
CA ALA A 270 -19.57 -2.09 -5.08
C ALA A 270 -19.02 -3.47 -5.45
N MET A 271 -18.08 -4.02 -4.68
CA MET A 271 -17.58 -5.37 -4.90
C MET A 271 -18.69 -6.43 -4.78
N MET A 272 -19.56 -6.31 -3.77
CA MET A 272 -20.70 -7.21 -3.58
C MET A 272 -21.74 -7.08 -4.71
N GLU A 273 -22.01 -5.86 -5.16
CA GLU A 273 -22.95 -5.62 -6.27
C GLU A 273 -22.40 -6.15 -7.59
N TYR A 274 -21.09 -6.06 -7.82
CA TYR A 274 -20.45 -6.63 -9.01
C TYR A 274 -20.59 -8.15 -9.05
N ASP A 275 -20.34 -8.84 -7.92
CA ASP A 275 -20.49 -10.29 -7.79
C ASP A 275 -21.93 -10.76 -8.05
N ARG A 276 -22.92 -9.96 -7.61
CA ARG A 276 -24.35 -10.18 -7.90
C ARG A 276 -24.74 -9.90 -9.36
N GLY A 277 -23.83 -9.42 -10.19
CA GLY A 277 -24.08 -9.01 -11.57
C GLY A 277 -24.73 -7.63 -11.72
N ASN A 278 -24.85 -6.86 -10.62
CA ASN A 278 -25.44 -5.52 -10.62
C ASN A 278 -24.41 -4.46 -11.06
N TYR A 279 -23.97 -4.54 -12.32
CA TYR A 279 -22.88 -3.71 -12.84
C TYR A 279 -23.21 -2.22 -12.86
N ASN A 280 -24.45 -1.82 -13.16
CA ASN A 280 -24.87 -0.41 -13.11
C ASN A 280 -24.68 0.16 -11.71
N ARG A 281 -25.13 -0.59 -10.69
CA ARG A 281 -25.01 -0.18 -9.30
C ARG A 281 -23.56 -0.10 -8.83
N THR A 282 -22.71 -1.00 -9.33
CA THR A 282 -21.27 -0.98 -9.08
C THR A 282 -20.64 0.33 -9.57
N VAL A 283 -20.98 0.77 -10.78
CA VAL A 283 -20.51 2.06 -11.34
C VAL A 283 -21.01 3.23 -10.49
N ASP A 284 -22.30 3.25 -10.13
CA ASP A 284 -22.90 4.31 -9.31
C ASP A 284 -22.25 4.47 -7.93
N LEU A 285 -21.74 3.37 -7.37
CA LEU A 285 -21.07 3.36 -6.06
C LEU A 285 -19.60 3.80 -6.17
N LEU A 286 -18.87 3.35 -7.19
CA LEU A 286 -17.43 3.61 -7.32
C LEU A 286 -17.11 4.96 -7.96
N LEU A 287 -17.85 5.36 -9.00
CA LEU A 287 -17.54 6.58 -9.75
C LEU A 287 -17.48 7.84 -8.85
N PRO A 288 -18.40 8.06 -7.89
CA PRO A 288 -18.36 9.25 -7.02
C PRO A 288 -17.22 9.28 -6.00
N ILE A 289 -16.53 8.16 -5.79
CA ILE A 289 -15.42 8.06 -4.83
C ILE A 289 -14.06 7.87 -5.50
N ARG A 290 -14.00 7.65 -6.82
CA ARG A 290 -12.78 7.34 -7.58
C ARG A 290 -11.59 8.24 -7.24
N TYR A 291 -11.77 9.56 -7.29
CA TYR A 291 -10.69 10.52 -7.00
C TYR A 291 -10.40 10.72 -5.51
N ARG A 292 -11.26 10.17 -4.63
CA ARG A 292 -11.08 10.18 -3.18
C ARG A 292 -10.47 8.88 -2.65
N LEU A 293 -10.30 7.86 -3.49
CA LEU A 293 -9.68 6.60 -3.10
C LEU A 293 -8.28 6.82 -2.52
N VAL A 294 -7.51 7.79 -3.02
CA VAL A 294 -6.19 8.12 -2.46
C VAL A 294 -6.22 8.38 -0.96
N ASN A 295 -7.31 8.99 -0.45
CA ASN A 295 -7.43 9.34 0.95
C ASN A 295 -7.46 8.09 1.85
N MET A 296 -7.85 6.91 1.35
CA MET A 296 -7.83 5.67 2.14
C MET A 296 -6.41 5.17 2.46
N GLY A 297 -5.38 5.85 1.96
CA GLY A 297 -4.01 5.38 1.99
C GLY A 297 -3.79 4.21 1.03
N GLY A 298 -2.76 3.42 1.32
CA GLY A 298 -2.28 2.40 0.41
C GLY A 298 -1.38 2.98 -0.68
N SER A 299 -0.88 2.15 -1.57
CA SER A 299 -0.15 2.55 -2.77
C SER A 299 -1.04 2.63 -4.01
N ASP A 300 -0.55 3.25 -5.08
CA ASP A 300 -1.29 3.30 -6.35
C ASP A 300 -1.61 1.87 -6.86
N ALA A 301 -0.66 0.93 -6.73
CA ALA A 301 -0.85 -0.48 -7.09
C ALA A 301 -1.98 -1.14 -6.29
N GLN A 302 -2.06 -0.88 -4.98
CA GLN A 302 -3.12 -1.44 -4.13
C GLN A 302 -4.49 -0.88 -4.52
N ARG A 303 -4.58 0.42 -4.80
CA ARG A 303 -5.83 1.07 -5.21
C ARG A 303 -6.26 0.72 -6.63
N ASP A 304 -5.34 0.31 -7.51
CA ASP A 304 -5.62 0.07 -8.92
C ASP A 304 -6.69 -1.02 -9.14
N VAL A 305 -6.85 -1.97 -8.22
CA VAL A 305 -7.90 -2.99 -8.29
C VAL A 305 -9.31 -2.38 -8.38
N PHE A 306 -9.55 -1.23 -7.73
CA PHE A 306 -10.84 -0.54 -7.78
C PHE A 306 -11.05 0.21 -9.09
N ASN A 307 -9.97 0.72 -9.69
CA ASN A 307 -10.04 1.28 -11.05
C ASN A 307 -10.35 0.17 -12.07
N GLN A 308 -9.74 -1.01 -11.93
CA GLN A 308 -10.06 -2.17 -12.75
C GLN A 308 -11.52 -2.60 -12.57
N LEU A 309 -11.99 -2.75 -11.32
CA LEU A 309 -13.38 -3.06 -11.03
C LEU A 309 -14.36 -2.07 -11.69
N LEU A 310 -14.08 -0.76 -11.60
CA LEU A 310 -14.92 0.26 -12.24
C LEU A 310 -14.92 0.12 -13.77
N ILE A 311 -13.77 -0.12 -14.40
CA ILE A 311 -13.67 -0.36 -15.86
C ILE A 311 -14.49 -1.59 -16.24
N HIS A 312 -14.30 -2.71 -15.53
CA HIS A 312 -15.02 -3.95 -15.78
C HIS A 312 -16.54 -3.78 -15.60
N ALA A 313 -16.99 -3.11 -14.54
CA ALA A 313 -18.40 -2.82 -14.30
C ALA A 313 -18.98 -1.92 -15.39
N ALA A 314 -18.26 -0.88 -15.80
CA ALA A 314 -18.68 0.04 -16.85
C ALA A 314 -18.81 -0.66 -18.21
N MET A 315 -17.90 -1.59 -18.53
CA MET A 315 -17.98 -2.42 -19.74
C MET A 315 -19.09 -3.47 -19.67
N LYS A 316 -19.43 -4.01 -18.50
CA LYS A 316 -20.51 -5.01 -18.37
C LYS A 316 -21.89 -4.40 -18.15
N SER A 317 -21.95 -3.09 -17.91
CA SER A 317 -23.20 -2.36 -17.70
C SER A 317 -24.07 -2.34 -18.95
N GLU A 318 -25.39 -2.41 -18.76
CA GLU A 318 -26.38 -2.26 -19.82
C GLU A 318 -26.60 -0.78 -20.23
N ASP A 319 -26.13 0.17 -19.41
CA ASP A 319 -26.26 1.60 -19.68
C ASP A 319 -25.18 2.09 -20.67
N LYS A 320 -25.63 2.70 -21.78
CA LYS A 320 -24.75 3.30 -22.80
C LYS A 320 -23.82 4.40 -22.27
N HIS A 321 -24.22 5.11 -21.22
CA HIS A 321 -23.39 6.13 -20.58
C HIS A 321 -22.24 5.49 -19.82
N HIS A 322 -22.50 4.37 -19.13
CA HIS A 322 -21.45 3.60 -18.46
C HIS A 322 -20.51 2.95 -19.47
N GLN A 323 -21.02 2.42 -20.57
CA GLN A 323 -20.19 1.89 -21.67
C GLN A 323 -19.24 2.96 -22.24
N LYS A 324 -19.75 4.17 -22.48
CA LYS A 324 -18.93 5.32 -22.91
C LYS A 324 -17.92 5.74 -21.84
N LEU A 325 -18.29 5.72 -20.56
CA LEU A 325 -17.37 5.95 -19.44
C LEU A 325 -16.25 4.91 -19.44
N GLY A 326 -16.56 3.62 -19.63
CA GLY A 326 -15.59 2.54 -19.71
C GLY A 326 -14.52 2.79 -20.78
N ARG A 327 -14.93 3.22 -21.98
CA ARG A 327 -13.99 3.65 -23.03
C ARG A 327 -13.09 4.80 -22.57
N GLY A 328 -13.66 5.83 -21.95
CA GLY A 328 -12.90 6.97 -21.44
C GLY A 328 -11.87 6.57 -20.37
N LEU A 329 -12.26 5.69 -19.44
CA LEU A 329 -11.38 5.17 -18.40
C LEU A 329 -10.24 4.31 -18.98
N LEU A 330 -10.50 3.54 -20.04
CA LEU A 330 -9.45 2.78 -20.73
C LEU A 330 -8.43 3.70 -21.42
N VAL A 331 -8.89 4.77 -22.07
CA VAL A 331 -7.99 5.77 -22.67
C VAL A 331 -7.16 6.47 -21.60
N GLU A 332 -7.76 6.82 -20.46
CA GLU A 332 -7.04 7.40 -19.32
C GLU A 332 -5.99 6.42 -18.78
N ARG A 333 -6.35 5.15 -18.64
CA ARG A 333 -5.43 4.10 -18.19
C ARG A 333 -4.26 3.94 -19.13
N GLU A 334 -4.51 3.91 -20.45
CA GLU A 334 -3.47 3.79 -21.47
C GLU A 334 -2.51 4.98 -21.42
N ALA A 335 -3.03 6.21 -21.27
CA ALA A 335 -2.19 7.40 -21.11
C ALA A 335 -1.32 7.34 -19.84
N MET A 336 -1.82 6.73 -18.77
CA MET A 336 -1.10 6.55 -17.50
C MET A 336 -0.14 5.36 -17.50
N ARG A 337 -0.41 4.31 -18.29
CA ARG A 337 0.32 3.04 -18.35
C ARG A 337 0.50 2.57 -19.81
N PRO A 338 1.23 3.30 -20.67
CA PRO A 338 1.22 3.13 -22.13
C PRO A 338 1.85 1.84 -22.68
N ASN A 339 2.29 0.93 -21.80
CA ASN A 339 2.88 -0.36 -22.18
C ASN A 339 2.19 -1.53 -21.47
N SER A 340 0.96 -1.33 -20.99
CA SER A 340 0.23 -2.28 -20.14
C SER A 340 -0.44 -3.37 -20.99
N PRO A 341 0.07 -4.63 -20.99
CA PRO A 341 -0.58 -5.71 -21.72
C PRO A 341 -1.97 -6.03 -21.17
N MET A 342 -2.25 -5.74 -19.89
CA MET A 342 -3.60 -5.83 -19.34
C MET A 342 -4.53 -4.79 -19.98
N THR A 343 -4.07 -3.56 -20.14
CA THR A 343 -4.86 -2.49 -20.76
C THR A 343 -5.17 -2.84 -22.21
N ASP A 344 -4.20 -3.37 -22.96
CA ASP A 344 -4.42 -3.90 -24.31
C ASP A 344 -5.53 -4.96 -24.35
N ARG A 345 -5.48 -5.95 -23.45
CA ARG A 345 -6.52 -6.99 -23.36
C ARG A 345 -7.89 -6.41 -23.02
N LEU A 346 -7.96 -5.43 -22.13
CA LEU A 346 -9.22 -4.78 -21.77
C LEU A 346 -9.79 -3.95 -22.92
N MET A 347 -8.94 -3.23 -23.66
CA MET A 347 -9.35 -2.50 -24.86
C MET A 347 -9.87 -3.45 -25.94
N GLN A 348 -9.20 -4.58 -26.17
CA GLN A 348 -9.67 -5.62 -27.09
C GLN A 348 -11.05 -6.18 -26.66
N ARG A 349 -11.26 -6.43 -25.37
CA ARG A 349 -12.56 -6.87 -24.83
C ARG A 349 -13.64 -5.81 -25.04
N ALA A 350 -13.34 -4.53 -24.81
CA ALA A 350 -14.29 -3.44 -25.03
C ALA A 350 -14.72 -3.36 -26.51
N LEU A 351 -13.76 -3.47 -27.44
CA LEU A 351 -14.03 -3.51 -28.88
C LEU A 351 -14.93 -4.69 -29.26
N ALA A 352 -14.67 -5.88 -28.70
CA ALA A 352 -15.45 -7.09 -28.98
C ALA A 352 -16.90 -7.00 -28.49
N LEU A 353 -17.17 -6.22 -27.44
CA LEU A 353 -18.52 -5.99 -26.92
C LEU A 353 -19.31 -4.94 -27.73
N HIS A 354 -18.73 -4.39 -28.80
CA HIS A 354 -19.23 -3.21 -29.52
C HIS A 354 -19.47 -2.00 -28.60
N ILE A 355 -18.73 -1.97 -27.49
CA ILE A 355 -18.88 -1.01 -26.40
C ILE A 355 -18.02 0.18 -26.59
#